data_AF-A0A8H5B238-F1
#
_entry.id   AF-A0A8H5B238-F1
#
_cell.length_a   1.000
_cell.length_b   1.000
_cell.length_c   1.000
_cell.angle_alpha   90.00
_cell.angle_beta   90.00
_cell.angle_gamma   90.00
#
_symmetry.space_group_name_H-M   'P 1'
#
loop_
_entity.id
_entity.type
_entity.pdbx_description
1 polymer ?
#
loop_
_entity_poly.entity_id
_entity_poly.type
_entity_poly.pdbx_seq_one_letter_code
_entity_poly.pdbx_strand_id
1 'polypeptide(L)'
;MSIPASQIHDVINSAYNSMLLETFLCGLYTLLFAYALRLLLHKGKKRISATLALLWVIVMISFSLDLWYHHSAFVVHSDTALDIAGFIERVSPEIDQSIFIMDNIFSGSSNWLADAILIWRCYVLWDNKKWMLAPLPILLVADIVIPCVSYFSPLSNNPRIVITLLLTFYAISTTITVIGTSLIILRILVVTVEDPQGNRRSAYRKIQRVMVESGIVYSAAMILAAITSLLQLIQLSQGVSYFAAQASVYCEAALVPLSGVGPTLIAVQVARETSQPLVSATHTLSHLTFRRSARRNETFTTDSGNPDGLSQMAFENMGYPTQEDHYIQGSDISNVHKDAHQGHDEMSTRHESA
;
A
#
# COMPACT_ATOMS: atom_id res chain seq x y z
N MET A 1 16.28 -10.81 36.25
CA MET A 1 17.41 -11.40 35.49
C MET A 1 18.52 -10.35 35.53
N SER A 2 19.70 -10.65 36.07
CA SER A 2 20.76 -9.63 36.20
C SER A 2 21.58 -9.55 34.91
N ILE A 3 21.64 -8.39 34.30
CA ILE A 3 22.46 -8.11 33.11
C ILE A 3 23.94 -8.17 33.53
N PRO A 4 24.79 -9.03 32.92
CA PRO A 4 26.20 -9.07 33.21
C PRO A 4 26.86 -7.78 32.76
N ALA A 5 27.76 -7.26 33.58
CA ALA A 5 28.40 -5.95 33.38
C ALA A 5 29.11 -5.81 32.02
N SER A 6 29.61 -6.90 31.45
CA SER A 6 30.25 -6.94 30.14
C SER A 6 29.29 -6.73 28.96
N GLN A 7 27.98 -6.76 29.17
CA GLN A 7 26.97 -6.74 28.10
C GLN A 7 26.09 -5.49 28.14
N ILE A 8 26.17 -4.70 29.22
CA ILE A 8 25.40 -3.46 29.39
C ILE A 8 25.64 -2.49 28.24
N HIS A 9 26.91 -2.29 27.86
CA HIS A 9 27.26 -1.42 26.74
C HIS A 9 26.72 -1.93 25.41
N ASP A 10 26.72 -3.24 25.19
CA ASP A 10 26.23 -3.82 23.95
C ASP A 10 24.70 -3.67 23.82
N VAL A 11 23.96 -3.83 24.92
CA VAL A 11 22.50 -3.61 24.98
C VAL A 11 22.18 -2.16 24.63
N ILE A 12 22.84 -1.21 25.29
CA ILE A 12 22.66 0.23 25.04
C ILE A 12 22.98 0.58 23.58
N ASN A 13 24.12 0.09 23.06
CA ASN A 13 24.52 0.33 21.68
C ASN A 13 23.50 -0.27 20.69
N SER A 14 23.00 -1.47 20.95
CA SER A 14 22.01 -2.10 20.08
C SER A 14 20.69 -1.35 20.02
N ALA A 15 20.19 -0.86 21.16
CA ALA A 15 18.96 -0.07 21.24
C ALA A 15 19.11 1.30 20.57
N TYR A 16 20.28 1.95 20.75
CA TYR A 16 20.55 3.22 20.06
C TYR A 16 20.62 3.04 18.54
N ASN A 17 21.33 2.01 18.07
CA ASN A 17 21.48 1.73 16.64
C ASN A 17 20.15 1.29 16.00
N SER A 18 19.32 0.51 16.70
CA SER A 18 18.00 0.12 16.21
C SER A 18 17.07 1.33 16.08
N MET A 19 17.09 2.25 17.04
CA MET A 19 16.31 3.49 16.97
C MET A 19 16.71 4.36 15.76
N LEU A 20 18.02 4.44 15.46
CA LEU A 20 18.51 5.12 14.26
C LEU A 20 18.03 4.43 12.96
N LEU A 21 18.08 3.09 12.93
CA LEU A 21 17.59 2.30 11.80
C LEU A 21 16.09 2.52 11.59
N GLU A 22 15.29 2.45 12.65
CA GLU A 22 13.85 2.69 12.59
C GLU A 22 13.53 4.09 12.11
N THR A 23 14.20 5.11 12.67
CA THR A 23 14.03 6.51 12.26
C THR A 23 14.32 6.69 10.76
N PHE A 24 15.39 6.05 10.26
CA PHE A 24 15.74 6.09 8.85
C PHE A 24 14.66 5.43 7.97
N LEU A 25 14.20 4.23 8.35
CA LEU A 25 13.18 3.49 7.61
C LEU A 25 11.81 4.19 7.65
N CYS A 26 11.41 4.75 8.78
CA CYS A 26 10.21 5.58 8.93
C CYS A 26 10.28 6.86 8.09
N GLY A 27 11.46 7.47 7.99
CA GLY A 27 11.71 8.59 7.07
C GLY A 27 11.49 8.20 5.61
N LEU A 28 12.07 7.07 5.18
CA LEU A 28 11.89 6.55 3.82
C LEU A 28 10.42 6.18 3.53
N TYR A 29 9.75 5.56 4.51
CA TYR A 29 8.33 5.26 4.42
C TYR A 29 7.48 6.52 4.28
N THR A 30 7.78 7.58 5.05
CA THR A 30 7.07 8.86 4.97
C THR A 30 7.25 9.54 3.62
N LEU A 31 8.44 9.47 3.02
CA LEU A 31 8.67 9.97 1.65
C LEU A 31 7.83 9.19 0.62
N LEU A 32 7.78 7.86 0.75
CA LEU A 32 6.96 7.01 -0.10
C LEU A 32 5.46 7.34 0.05
N PHE A 33 4.99 7.52 1.29
CA PHE A 33 3.63 7.94 1.61
C PHE A 33 3.31 9.32 1.02
N ALA A 34 4.18 10.31 1.20
CA ALA A 34 3.98 11.66 0.66
C ALA A 34 3.89 11.66 -0.86
N TYR A 35 4.74 10.88 -1.53
CA TYR A 35 4.68 10.67 -2.98
C TYR A 35 3.35 10.02 -3.40
N ALA A 36 2.94 8.95 -2.71
CA ALA A 36 1.67 8.28 -2.97
C ALA A 36 0.46 9.20 -2.75
N LEU A 37 0.43 9.92 -1.64
CA LEU A 37 -0.63 10.85 -1.28
C LEU A 37 -0.79 11.94 -2.33
N ARG A 38 0.31 12.59 -2.74
CA ARG A 38 0.28 13.60 -3.81
C ARG A 38 -0.31 13.02 -5.09
N LEU A 39 0.14 11.84 -5.51
CA LEU A 39 -0.36 11.19 -6.71
C LEU A 39 -1.86 10.86 -6.62
N LEU A 40 -2.34 10.35 -5.48
CA LEU A 40 -3.74 10.02 -5.28
C LEU A 40 -4.65 11.24 -5.22
N LEU A 41 -4.21 12.33 -4.58
CA LEU A 41 -4.93 13.59 -4.51
C LEU A 41 -5.09 14.23 -5.89
N HIS A 42 -4.01 14.25 -6.69
CA HIS A 42 -4.07 14.74 -8.08
C HIS A 42 -5.06 13.93 -8.94
N LYS A 43 -5.29 12.66 -8.60
CA LYS A 43 -6.23 11.77 -9.31
C LYS A 43 -7.63 11.75 -8.71
N GLY A 44 -7.92 12.58 -7.70
CA GLY A 44 -9.23 12.67 -7.07
C GLY A 44 -9.67 11.43 -6.29
N LYS A 45 -8.74 10.52 -5.95
CA LYS A 45 -9.05 9.24 -5.27
C LYS A 45 -9.16 9.38 -3.76
N LYS A 46 -10.09 10.23 -3.30
CA LYS A 46 -10.24 10.64 -1.89
C LYS A 46 -10.38 9.46 -0.91
N ARG A 47 -11.14 8.40 -1.26
CA ARG A 47 -11.33 7.23 -0.38
C ARG A 47 -10.05 6.45 -0.13
N ILE A 48 -9.30 6.12 -1.18
CA ILE A 48 -8.04 5.36 -1.06
C ILE A 48 -6.98 6.23 -0.37
N SER A 49 -6.98 7.54 -0.64
CA SER A 49 -6.12 8.51 0.05
C SER A 49 -6.39 8.54 1.56
N ALA A 50 -7.66 8.49 1.98
CA ALA A 50 -8.02 8.49 3.40
C ALA A 50 -7.57 7.20 4.11
N THR A 51 -7.79 6.03 3.49
CA THR A 51 -7.30 4.76 4.04
C THR A 51 -5.77 4.74 4.16
N LEU A 52 -5.08 5.27 3.16
CA LEU A 52 -3.62 5.34 3.17
C LEU A 52 -3.10 6.32 4.25
N ALA A 53 -3.78 7.45 4.44
CA ALA A 53 -3.45 8.39 5.51
C ALA A 53 -3.68 7.79 6.89
N LEU A 54 -4.78 7.04 7.09
CA LEU A 54 -5.04 6.33 8.33
C LEU A 54 -3.94 5.32 8.66
N LEU A 55 -3.50 4.54 7.67
CA LEU A 55 -2.39 3.61 7.83
C LEU A 55 -1.09 4.32 8.23
N TRP A 56 -0.76 5.43 7.55
CA TRP A 56 0.42 6.22 7.89
C TRP A 56 0.34 6.78 9.31
N VAL A 57 -0.83 7.29 9.73
CA VAL A 57 -1.04 7.78 11.10
C VAL A 57 -0.80 6.68 12.12
N ILE A 58 -1.32 5.47 11.91
CA ILE A 58 -1.10 4.33 12.82
C ILE A 58 0.40 4.03 12.94
N VAL A 59 1.11 3.91 11.81
CA VAL A 59 2.56 3.63 11.80
C VAL A 59 3.35 4.74 12.51
N MET A 60 2.99 6.01 12.29
CA MET A 60 3.67 7.13 12.95
C MET A 60 3.38 7.21 14.45
N ILE A 61 2.19 6.80 14.89
CA ILE A 61 1.86 6.69 16.32
C ILE A 61 2.73 5.61 16.96
N SER A 62 2.81 4.41 16.36
CA SER A 62 3.69 3.34 16.85
C SER A 62 5.14 3.81 16.96
N PHE A 63 5.67 4.40 15.89
CA PHE A 63 7.03 4.95 15.87
C PHE A 63 7.26 6.02 16.95
N SER A 64 6.27 6.89 17.17
CA SER A 64 6.40 7.95 18.18
C SER A 64 6.40 7.39 19.61
N LEU A 65 5.65 6.31 19.86
CA LEU A 65 5.63 5.62 21.15
C LEU A 65 6.95 4.91 21.42
N ASP A 66 7.50 4.20 20.43
CA ASP A 66 8.81 3.54 20.54
C ASP A 66 9.94 4.55 20.78
N LEU A 67 9.96 5.64 20.00
CA LEU A 67 10.91 6.74 20.21
C LEU A 67 10.81 7.33 21.60
N TRP A 68 9.58 7.58 22.08
CA TRP A 68 9.36 8.10 23.41
C TRP A 68 9.84 7.13 24.48
N TYR A 69 9.58 5.83 24.31
CA TYR A 69 10.01 4.79 25.23
C TYR A 69 11.54 4.76 25.34
N HIS A 70 12.24 4.65 24.21
CA HIS A 70 13.70 4.67 24.17
C HIS A 70 14.27 5.98 24.72
N HIS A 71 13.70 7.13 24.35
CA HIS A 71 14.14 8.43 24.88
C HIS A 71 13.94 8.53 26.40
N SER A 72 12.83 8.03 26.94
CA SER A 72 12.56 8.01 28.38
C SER A 72 13.57 7.13 29.13
N ALA A 73 14.01 6.03 28.52
CA ALA A 73 15.07 5.18 29.04
C ALA A 73 16.40 5.94 29.17
N PHE A 74 16.74 6.75 28.16
CA PHE A 74 18.01 7.47 28.13
C PHE A 74 18.03 8.75 28.95
N VAL A 75 16.90 9.44 29.10
CA VAL A 75 16.85 10.78 29.72
C VAL A 75 16.36 10.76 31.17
N VAL A 76 15.40 9.89 31.49
CA VAL A 76 14.83 9.84 32.86
C VAL A 76 15.62 8.88 33.75
N HIS A 77 16.06 7.75 33.19
CA HIS A 77 16.77 6.68 33.93
C HIS A 77 18.28 6.70 33.68
N SER A 78 18.84 7.91 33.52
CA SER A 78 20.25 8.11 33.12
C SER A 78 21.27 7.92 34.25
N ASP A 79 20.83 7.58 35.46
CA ASP A 79 21.67 7.59 36.67
C ASP A 79 22.82 6.57 36.58
N THR A 80 22.61 5.41 35.96
CA THR A 80 23.66 4.41 35.73
C THR A 80 23.37 3.61 34.46
N ALA A 81 24.40 3.18 33.73
CA ALA A 81 24.24 2.35 32.53
C ALA A 81 23.46 1.04 32.79
N LEU A 82 23.54 0.49 34.00
CA LEU A 82 22.75 -0.66 34.45
C LEU A 82 21.25 -0.34 34.51
N ASP A 83 20.88 0.87 34.90
CA ASP A 83 19.49 1.31 35.00
C ASP A 83 18.87 1.50 33.61
N ILE A 84 19.63 2.16 32.72
CA ILE A 84 19.27 2.28 31.29
C ILE A 84 19.07 0.88 30.66
N ALA A 85 20.03 -0.03 30.84
CA ALA A 85 19.93 -1.39 30.30
C ALA A 85 18.79 -2.19 30.95
N GLY A 86 18.54 -2.01 32.24
CA GLY A 86 17.41 -2.61 32.96
C GLY A 86 16.06 -2.11 32.45
N PHE A 87 15.97 -0.84 32.08
CA PHE A 87 14.77 -0.24 31.48
C PHE A 87 14.54 -0.73 30.04
N ILE A 88 15.60 -0.80 29.23
CA ILE A 88 15.55 -1.35 27.85
C ILE A 88 15.16 -2.83 27.84
N GLU A 89 15.79 -3.65 28.70
CA GLU A 89 15.49 -5.08 28.80
C GLU A 89 14.19 -5.39 29.56
N ARG A 90 13.46 -4.37 30.00
CA ARG A 90 12.16 -4.51 30.68
C ARG A 90 12.26 -5.28 32.01
N VAL A 91 13.39 -5.11 32.70
CA VAL A 91 13.71 -5.76 33.98
C VAL A 91 13.41 -4.85 35.17
N SER A 92 13.38 -3.53 34.99
CA SER A 92 13.11 -2.58 36.07
C SER A 92 11.61 -2.49 36.41
N PRO A 93 11.25 -2.45 37.71
CA PRO A 93 9.85 -2.43 38.16
C PRO A 93 9.17 -1.05 38.07
N GLU A 94 9.90 0.02 37.72
CA GLU A 94 9.39 1.39 37.61
C GLU A 94 8.75 1.69 36.24
N ILE A 95 8.65 0.69 35.37
CA ILE A 95 7.99 0.85 34.07
C ILE A 95 6.52 1.20 34.29
N ASP A 96 6.10 2.30 33.68
CA ASP A 96 4.69 2.63 33.51
C ASP A 96 4.09 1.60 32.53
N GLN A 97 3.70 0.42 33.06
CA GLN A 97 3.28 -0.77 32.30
C GLN A 97 2.24 -0.44 31.22
N SER A 98 1.43 0.59 31.47
CA SER A 98 0.47 1.15 30.52
C SER A 98 1.09 1.55 29.19
N ILE A 99 2.23 2.23 29.21
CA ILE A 99 2.86 2.75 27.99
C ILE A 99 3.51 1.62 27.20
N PHE A 100 4.14 0.68 27.90
CA PHE A 100 4.66 -0.54 27.31
C PHE A 100 3.57 -1.34 26.58
N ILE A 101 2.40 -1.52 27.20
CA ILE A 101 1.27 -2.20 26.59
C ILE A 101 0.75 -1.41 25.38
N MET A 102 0.65 -0.08 25.49
CA MET A 102 0.21 0.76 24.37
C MET A 102 1.12 0.60 23.15
N ASP A 103 2.44 0.73 23.33
CA ASP A 103 3.42 0.58 22.24
C ASP A 103 3.25 -0.76 21.50
N ASN A 104 3.15 -1.86 22.25
CA ASN A 104 2.98 -3.19 21.68
C ASN A 104 1.66 -3.37 20.93
N ILE A 105 0.56 -2.77 21.42
CA ILE A 105 -0.74 -2.81 20.74
C ILE A 105 -0.69 -2.02 19.43
N PHE A 106 -0.07 -0.84 19.44
CA PHE A 106 0.06 -0.02 18.23
C PHE A 106 0.99 -0.67 17.20
N SER A 107 2.15 -1.18 17.63
CA SER A 107 3.06 -1.95 16.79
C SER A 107 2.36 -3.19 16.20
N GLY A 108 1.70 -3.99 17.05
CA GLY A 108 0.89 -5.15 16.62
C GLY A 108 -0.21 -4.78 15.63
N SER A 109 -0.91 -3.67 15.85
CA SER A 109 -1.99 -3.22 14.95
C SER A 109 -1.50 -2.90 13.53
N SER A 110 -0.27 -2.38 13.39
CA SER A 110 0.34 -2.11 12.08
C SER A 110 0.62 -3.41 11.32
N ASN A 111 1.12 -4.44 12.03
CA ASN A 111 1.37 -5.77 11.48
C ASN A 111 0.06 -6.49 11.11
N TRP A 112 -0.94 -6.47 12.00
CA TRP A 112 -2.26 -7.06 11.72
C TRP A 112 -2.95 -6.39 10.53
N LEU A 113 -2.79 -5.08 10.37
CA LEU A 113 -3.33 -4.35 9.23
C LEU A 113 -2.60 -4.74 7.94
N ALA A 114 -1.28 -4.91 7.96
CA ALA A 114 -0.52 -5.41 6.82
C ALA A 114 -1.00 -6.82 6.41
N ASP A 115 -1.16 -7.71 7.38
CA ASP A 115 -1.64 -9.09 7.16
C ASP A 115 -3.10 -9.13 6.69
N ALA A 116 -3.98 -8.31 7.26
CA ALA A 116 -5.37 -8.18 6.83
C ALA A 116 -5.48 -7.69 5.37
N ILE A 117 -4.65 -6.72 4.98
CA ILE A 117 -4.59 -6.23 3.60
C ILE A 117 -4.12 -7.34 2.66
N LEU A 118 -3.11 -8.11 3.06
CA LEU A 118 -2.58 -9.25 2.31
C LEU A 118 -3.65 -10.34 2.11
N ILE A 119 -4.40 -10.69 3.17
CA ILE A 119 -5.50 -11.65 3.12
C ILE A 119 -6.64 -11.14 2.22
N TRP A 120 -7.05 -9.88 2.37
CA TRP A 120 -8.08 -9.27 1.52
C TRP A 120 -7.71 -9.36 0.03
N ARG A 121 -6.44 -9.15 -0.30
CA ARG A 121 -5.95 -9.27 -1.68
C ARG A 121 -5.97 -10.69 -2.19
N CYS A 122 -5.54 -11.64 -1.37
CA CYS A 122 -5.70 -13.05 -1.71
C CYS A 122 -7.19 -13.32 -1.98
N TYR A 123 -8.11 -12.83 -1.16
CA TYR A 123 -9.54 -13.06 -1.38
C TYR A 123 -10.05 -12.50 -2.72
N VAL A 124 -9.70 -11.25 -3.06
CA VAL A 124 -10.08 -10.62 -4.34
C VAL A 124 -9.45 -11.34 -5.54
N LEU A 125 -8.28 -11.95 -5.35
CA LEU A 125 -7.50 -12.57 -6.43
C LEU A 125 -8.01 -13.97 -6.83
N TRP A 126 -8.66 -14.70 -5.91
CA TRP A 126 -9.29 -16.01 -6.14
C TRP A 126 -10.81 -15.91 -6.11
N ASP A 127 -11.40 -15.48 -7.22
CA ASP A 127 -12.87 -15.31 -7.32
C ASP A 127 -13.64 -16.64 -7.17
N ASN A 128 -13.09 -17.75 -7.69
CA ASN A 128 -13.80 -19.04 -7.79
C ASN A 128 -13.39 -20.11 -6.75
N LYS A 129 -12.28 -19.95 -6.02
CA LYS A 129 -11.75 -20.97 -5.08
C LYS A 129 -11.51 -20.43 -3.67
N LYS A 130 -12.48 -19.67 -3.17
CA LYS A 130 -12.41 -18.97 -1.86
C LYS A 130 -12.24 -19.92 -0.67
N TRP A 131 -12.67 -21.18 -0.78
CA TRP A 131 -12.51 -22.18 0.28
C TRP A 131 -11.05 -22.44 0.67
N MET A 132 -10.12 -22.34 -0.29
CA MET A 132 -8.69 -22.51 -0.03
C MET A 132 -8.09 -21.36 0.81
N LEU A 133 -8.80 -20.22 0.91
CA LEU A 133 -8.39 -19.04 1.67
C LEU A 133 -9.10 -18.92 3.01
N ALA A 134 -10.04 -19.82 3.33
CA ALA A 134 -10.72 -19.86 4.61
C ALA A 134 -9.80 -19.97 5.86
N PRO A 135 -8.64 -20.65 5.84
CA PRO A 135 -7.79 -20.73 7.04
C PRO A 135 -7.05 -19.42 7.37
N LEU A 136 -6.79 -18.56 6.39
CA LEU A 136 -6.05 -17.30 6.58
C LEU A 136 -6.71 -16.32 7.58
N PRO A 137 -8.02 -16.00 7.49
CA PRO A 137 -8.66 -15.12 8.46
C PRO A 137 -8.74 -15.74 9.87
N ILE A 138 -8.84 -17.06 9.98
CA ILE A 138 -8.80 -17.75 11.27
C ILE A 138 -7.42 -17.57 11.91
N LEU A 139 -6.37 -17.70 11.11
CA LEU A 139 -5.00 -17.50 11.54
C LEU A 139 -4.75 -16.04 11.97
N LEU A 140 -5.31 -15.06 11.25
CA LEU A 140 -5.26 -13.64 11.64
C LEU A 140 -5.95 -13.38 12.99
N VAL A 141 -7.08 -14.02 13.27
CA VAL A 141 -7.75 -13.87 14.57
C VAL A 141 -6.87 -14.44 15.68
N ALA A 142 -6.24 -15.60 15.46
CA ALA A 142 -5.29 -16.17 16.41
C ALA A 142 -4.10 -15.22 16.64
N ASP A 143 -3.60 -14.61 15.57
CA ASP A 143 -2.48 -13.65 15.59
C ASP A 143 -2.78 -12.39 16.41
N ILE A 144 -4.05 -11.96 16.49
CA ILE A 144 -4.49 -10.83 17.32
C ILE A 144 -4.68 -11.27 18.78
N VAL A 145 -5.30 -12.43 19.00
CA VAL A 145 -5.72 -12.86 20.36
C VAL A 145 -4.52 -13.23 21.22
N ILE A 146 -3.54 -13.95 20.67
CA ILE A 146 -2.37 -14.45 21.42
C ILE A 146 -1.58 -13.33 22.13
N PRO A 147 -1.11 -12.28 21.42
CA PRO A 147 -0.41 -11.17 22.07
C PRO A 147 -1.32 -10.39 23.03
N CYS A 148 -2.60 -10.17 22.69
CA CYS A 148 -3.53 -9.51 23.61
C CYS A 148 -3.67 -10.26 24.94
N VAL A 149 -3.80 -11.58 24.90
CA VAL A 149 -3.80 -12.41 26.12
C VAL A 149 -2.48 -12.27 26.88
N SER A 150 -1.33 -12.22 26.19
CA SER A 150 -0.03 -12.03 26.85
C SER A 150 0.07 -10.71 27.61
N TYR A 151 -0.47 -9.61 27.08
CA TYR A 151 -0.33 -8.29 27.70
C TYR A 151 -1.31 -8.06 28.84
N PHE A 152 -2.53 -8.59 28.75
CA PHE A 152 -3.59 -8.34 29.74
C PHE A 152 -3.73 -9.44 30.80
N SER A 153 -3.05 -10.58 30.65
CA SER A 153 -3.12 -11.65 31.63
C SER A 153 -1.98 -11.59 32.66
N PRO A 154 -2.19 -12.13 33.87
CA PRO A 154 -1.13 -12.28 34.88
C PRO A 154 -0.04 -13.30 34.47
N LEU A 155 -0.18 -13.95 33.30
CA LEU A 155 0.84 -14.82 32.72
C LEU A 155 2.10 -14.03 32.31
N SER A 156 1.98 -12.71 32.13
CA SER A 156 3.08 -11.77 31.86
C SER A 156 4.19 -11.79 32.91
N ASN A 157 3.91 -12.24 34.14
CA ASN A 157 4.91 -12.35 35.21
C ASN A 157 5.97 -13.44 34.94
N ASN A 158 5.72 -14.37 34.01
CA ASN A 158 6.65 -15.44 33.67
C ASN A 158 7.35 -15.13 32.33
N PRO A 159 8.65 -14.77 32.32
CA PRO A 159 9.35 -14.36 31.10
C PRO A 159 9.39 -15.47 30.04
N ARG A 160 9.41 -16.74 30.45
CA ARG A 160 9.34 -17.89 29.55
C ARG A 160 8.02 -17.95 28.78
N ILE A 161 6.90 -17.63 29.43
CA ILE A 161 5.57 -17.67 28.81
C ILE A 161 5.46 -16.52 27.81
N VAL A 162 5.90 -15.32 28.19
CA VAL A 162 5.90 -14.14 27.30
C VAL A 162 6.70 -14.40 26.02
N ILE A 163 7.93 -14.92 26.14
CA ILE A 163 8.77 -15.22 24.95
C ILE A 163 8.15 -16.33 24.10
N THR A 164 7.52 -17.34 24.72
CA THR A 164 6.83 -18.41 23.99
C THR A 164 5.62 -17.88 23.22
N LEU A 165 4.83 -16.98 23.82
CA LEU A 165 3.69 -16.34 23.16
C LEU A 165 4.14 -15.41 22.03
N LEU A 166 5.23 -14.66 22.23
CA LEU A 166 5.83 -13.81 21.20
C LEU A 166 6.35 -14.64 20.01
N LEU A 167 7.04 -15.75 20.26
CA LEU A 167 7.45 -16.70 19.22
C LEU A 167 6.23 -17.24 18.46
N THR A 168 5.15 -17.56 19.19
CA THR A 168 3.91 -18.08 18.59
C THR A 168 3.29 -17.03 17.67
N PHE A 169 3.23 -15.77 18.11
CA PHE A 169 2.81 -14.63 17.29
C PHE A 169 3.66 -14.52 16.01
N TYR A 170 4.99 -14.45 16.12
CA TYR A 170 5.84 -14.35 14.93
C TYR A 170 5.72 -15.56 14.00
N ALA A 171 5.55 -16.77 14.53
CA ALA A 171 5.37 -17.98 13.72
C ALA A 171 4.04 -17.95 12.94
N ILE A 172 2.96 -17.50 13.59
CA ILE A 172 1.64 -17.36 12.99
C ILE A 172 1.65 -16.30 11.88
N SER A 173 2.11 -15.09 12.18
CA SER A 173 2.19 -14.01 11.18
C SER A 173 3.17 -14.34 10.04
N THR A 174 4.29 -15.01 10.31
CA THR A 174 5.17 -15.56 9.26
C THR A 174 4.43 -16.57 8.37
N THR A 175 3.60 -17.42 8.96
CA THR A 175 2.81 -18.40 8.20
C THR A 175 1.77 -17.71 7.32
N ILE A 176 1.08 -16.67 7.84
CA ILE A 176 0.13 -15.86 7.06
C ILE A 176 0.83 -15.22 5.86
N THR A 177 1.96 -14.56 6.10
CA THR A 177 2.71 -13.85 5.06
C THR A 177 3.29 -14.79 4.01
N VAL A 178 3.91 -15.90 4.41
CA VAL A 178 4.47 -16.90 3.47
C VAL A 178 3.36 -17.55 2.64
N ILE A 179 2.27 -17.99 3.26
CA ILE A 179 1.15 -18.61 2.54
C ILE A 179 0.53 -17.59 1.57
N GLY A 180 0.22 -16.38 2.03
CA GLY A 180 -0.41 -15.40 1.17
C GLY A 180 0.50 -14.90 0.05
N THR A 181 1.80 -14.73 0.29
CA THR A 181 2.77 -14.38 -0.77
C THR A 181 2.91 -15.51 -1.78
N SER A 182 2.99 -16.76 -1.32
CA SER A 182 3.04 -17.95 -2.18
C SER A 182 1.79 -18.09 -3.04
N LEU A 183 0.60 -17.86 -2.44
CA LEU A 183 -0.65 -17.81 -3.17
C LEU A 183 -0.54 -16.77 -4.29
N ILE A 184 -0.22 -15.51 -3.97
CA ILE A 184 -0.11 -14.42 -4.96
C ILE A 184 0.79 -14.83 -6.13
N ILE A 185 1.96 -15.42 -5.86
CA ILE A 185 2.89 -15.93 -6.88
C ILE A 185 2.23 -17.02 -7.75
N LEU A 186 1.60 -18.02 -7.13
CA LEU A 186 0.92 -19.10 -7.86
C LEU A 186 -0.14 -18.55 -8.82
N ARG A 187 -0.90 -17.52 -8.42
CA ARG A 187 -1.86 -16.91 -9.34
C ARG A 187 -1.21 -16.19 -10.50
N ILE A 188 -0.12 -15.46 -10.26
CA ILE A 188 0.62 -14.80 -11.35
C ILE A 188 1.04 -15.85 -12.38
N LEU A 189 1.52 -17.02 -11.93
CA LEU A 189 1.90 -18.12 -12.80
C LEU A 189 0.70 -18.70 -13.58
N VAL A 190 -0.39 -19.03 -12.89
CA VAL A 190 -1.62 -19.55 -13.54
C VAL A 190 -2.15 -18.57 -14.59
N VAL A 191 -2.24 -17.28 -14.26
CA VAL A 191 -2.71 -16.23 -15.19
C VAL A 191 -1.74 -16.02 -16.35
N THR A 192 -0.44 -16.29 -16.16
CA THR A 192 0.57 -16.21 -17.22
C THR A 192 0.45 -17.37 -18.20
N VAL A 193 0.15 -18.57 -17.71
CA VAL A 193 -0.08 -19.75 -18.54
C VAL A 193 -1.40 -19.66 -19.31
N GLU A 194 -2.46 -19.14 -18.70
CA GLU A 194 -3.80 -19.06 -19.30
C GLU A 194 -3.95 -17.97 -20.38
N ASP A 195 -3.10 -16.94 -20.40
CA ASP A 195 -3.20 -15.84 -21.38
C ASP A 195 -1.81 -15.26 -21.73
N PRO A 196 -1.15 -15.81 -22.78
CA PRO A 196 0.17 -15.35 -23.24
C PRO A 196 0.16 -13.99 -23.94
N GLN A 197 -0.98 -13.54 -24.48
CA GLN A 197 -1.08 -12.31 -25.31
C GLN A 197 -1.70 -11.10 -24.58
N GLY A 198 -2.05 -11.24 -23.29
CA GLY A 198 -2.92 -10.33 -22.54
C GLY A 198 -2.45 -8.88 -22.33
N ASN A 199 -2.67 -8.02 -23.33
CA ASN A 199 -2.37 -6.57 -23.30
C ASN A 199 -3.12 -5.80 -22.19
N ARG A 200 -4.29 -6.31 -21.73
CA ARG A 200 -5.09 -5.71 -20.64
C ARG A 200 -4.73 -6.27 -19.24
N ARG A 201 -3.97 -7.38 -19.19
CA ARG A 201 -3.51 -8.05 -17.96
C ARG A 201 -2.10 -7.61 -17.54
N SER A 202 -1.38 -6.85 -18.37
CA SER A 202 0.00 -6.42 -18.08
C SER A 202 0.08 -5.46 -16.87
N ALA A 203 -0.88 -4.56 -16.75
CA ALA A 203 -0.99 -3.60 -15.65
C ALA A 203 -1.20 -4.36 -14.32
N TYR A 204 -2.19 -5.25 -14.29
CA TYR A 204 -2.45 -6.14 -13.17
C TYR A 204 -1.22 -6.95 -12.75
N ARG A 205 -0.47 -7.52 -13.72
CA ARG A 205 0.78 -8.23 -13.45
C ARG A 205 1.86 -7.31 -12.88
N LYS A 206 1.90 -6.03 -13.28
CA LYS A 206 2.83 -5.04 -12.73
C LYS A 206 2.50 -4.70 -11.28
N ILE A 207 1.22 -4.50 -10.95
CA ILE A 207 0.76 -4.38 -9.55
C ILE A 207 1.21 -5.60 -8.76
N GLN A 208 0.84 -6.80 -9.22
CA GLN A 208 1.13 -8.04 -8.52
C GLN A 208 2.63 -8.30 -8.35
N ARG A 209 3.48 -7.93 -9.31
CA ARG A 209 4.93 -8.08 -9.20
C ARG A 209 5.51 -7.18 -8.11
N VAL A 210 5.15 -5.89 -8.09
CA VAL A 210 5.62 -4.97 -7.04
C VAL A 210 5.12 -5.40 -5.67
N MET A 211 3.91 -5.97 -5.61
CA MET A 211 3.37 -6.56 -4.39
C MET A 211 4.22 -7.72 -3.88
N VAL A 212 4.55 -8.67 -4.75
CA VAL A 212 5.40 -9.82 -4.41
C VAL A 212 6.76 -9.34 -3.93
N GLU A 213 7.36 -8.36 -4.60
CA GLU A 213 8.65 -7.79 -4.20
C GLU A 213 8.60 -7.21 -2.78
N SER A 214 7.60 -6.37 -2.48
CA SER A 214 7.42 -5.82 -1.13
C SER A 214 7.01 -6.87 -0.08
N GLY A 215 6.24 -7.88 -0.48
CA GLY A 215 5.79 -8.97 0.39
C GLY A 215 6.92 -9.92 0.76
N ILE A 216 7.88 -10.15 -0.14
CA ILE A 216 9.09 -10.94 0.15
C ILE A 216 9.94 -10.22 1.20
N VAL A 217 10.14 -8.90 1.06
CA VAL A 217 10.91 -8.11 2.04
C VAL A 217 10.26 -8.17 3.42
N TYR A 218 8.94 -7.98 3.50
CA TYR A 218 8.20 -8.09 4.75
C TYR A 218 8.25 -9.51 5.35
N SER A 219 8.04 -10.54 4.52
CA SER A 219 8.10 -11.95 4.97
C SER A 219 9.50 -12.32 5.46
N ALA A 220 10.56 -11.84 4.80
CA ALA A 220 11.93 -12.06 5.23
C ALA A 220 12.21 -11.42 6.60
N ALA A 221 11.74 -10.20 6.82
CA ALA A 221 11.86 -9.53 8.12
C ALA A 221 11.11 -10.28 9.23
N MET A 222 9.90 -10.77 8.94
CA MET A 222 9.10 -11.57 9.88
C MET A 222 9.77 -12.91 10.21
N ILE A 223 10.32 -13.61 9.21
CA ILE A 223 11.08 -14.85 9.42
C ILE A 223 12.30 -14.60 10.31
N LEU A 224 13.04 -13.51 10.06
CA LEU A 224 14.19 -13.14 10.89
C LEU A 224 13.76 -12.89 12.33
N ALA A 225 12.68 -12.14 12.55
CA ALA A 225 12.12 -11.90 13.90
C ALA A 225 11.68 -13.20 14.60
N ALA A 226 11.10 -14.15 13.86
CA ALA A 226 10.73 -15.47 14.39
C ALA A 226 11.98 -16.28 14.80
N ILE A 227 13.03 -16.28 13.98
CA ILE A 227 14.29 -16.98 14.25
C ILE A 227 14.98 -16.37 15.48
N THR A 228 15.08 -15.04 15.57
CA THR A 228 15.71 -14.38 16.72
C THR A 228 14.93 -14.65 18.01
N SER A 229 13.60 -14.67 17.96
CA SER A 229 12.74 -15.02 19.10
C SER A 229 12.93 -16.48 19.54
N LEU A 230 13.07 -17.41 18.58
CA LEU A 230 13.35 -18.82 18.88
C LEU A 230 14.73 -18.97 19.56
N LEU A 231 15.74 -18.28 19.04
CA LEU A 231 17.07 -18.28 19.63
C LEU A 231 17.07 -17.69 21.04
N GLN A 232 16.28 -16.64 21.29
CA GLN A 232 16.10 -16.06 22.63
C GLN A 232 15.41 -17.04 23.61
N LEU A 233 14.48 -17.86 23.14
CA LEU A 233 13.85 -18.90 23.96
C LEU A 233 14.85 -20.02 24.31
N ILE A 234 15.66 -20.46 23.34
CA ILE A 234 16.74 -21.42 23.56
C ILE A 234 17.76 -20.84 24.55
N GLN A 235 18.00 -19.52 24.48
CA GLN A 235 18.95 -18.83 25.33
C GLN A 235 18.62 -18.92 26.81
N LEU A 236 17.34 -18.80 27.17
CA LEU A 236 16.85 -18.98 28.54
C LEU A 236 17.12 -20.38 29.13
N SER A 237 17.48 -21.35 28.28
CA SER A 237 17.75 -22.73 28.68
C SER A 237 19.23 -23.12 28.71
N GLN A 238 20.11 -22.43 27.95
CA GLN A 238 21.51 -22.85 27.75
C GLN A 238 22.57 -21.76 27.99
N GLY A 239 22.21 -20.47 28.22
CA GLY A 239 23.18 -19.42 28.58
C GLY A 239 24.17 -18.98 27.48
N VAL A 240 23.83 -19.21 26.22
CA VAL A 240 24.56 -18.89 24.97
C VAL A 240 24.33 -17.45 24.40
N SER A 241 25.20 -16.48 24.68
CA SER A 241 25.37 -15.19 23.94
C SER A 241 24.17 -14.24 23.71
N TYR A 242 24.31 -12.97 24.11
CA TYR A 242 23.34 -11.86 23.92
C TYR A 242 23.04 -11.48 22.47
N PHE A 243 23.73 -12.09 21.50
CA PHE A 243 23.58 -11.81 20.08
C PHE A 243 22.14 -11.95 19.57
N ALA A 244 21.41 -12.98 20.03
CA ALA A 244 20.03 -13.21 19.60
C ALA A 244 19.07 -12.11 20.08
N ALA A 245 19.26 -11.61 21.31
CA ALA A 245 18.48 -10.52 21.87
C ALA A 245 18.78 -9.18 21.17
N GLN A 246 20.03 -8.94 20.79
CA GLN A 246 20.38 -7.74 20.00
C GLN A 246 19.76 -7.81 18.61
N ALA A 247 19.83 -8.97 17.95
CA ALA A 247 19.27 -9.16 16.62
C ALA A 247 17.75 -8.99 16.57
N SER A 248 17.01 -9.40 17.61
CA SER A 248 15.55 -9.21 17.66
C SER A 248 15.15 -7.75 17.70
N VAL A 249 15.89 -6.90 18.42
CA VAL A 249 15.62 -5.45 18.50
C VAL A 249 15.73 -4.78 17.12
N TYR A 250 16.73 -5.15 16.31
CA TYR A 250 16.83 -4.65 14.94
C TYR A 250 15.70 -5.13 14.03
N CYS A 251 15.22 -6.36 14.22
CA CYS A 251 14.11 -6.89 13.44
C CYS A 251 12.80 -6.17 13.78
N GLU A 252 12.52 -5.95 15.06
CA GLU A 252 11.34 -5.21 15.53
C GLU A 252 11.31 -3.78 14.98
N ALA A 253 12.44 -3.06 15.09
CA ALA A 253 12.63 -1.72 14.53
C ALA A 253 12.36 -1.63 13.01
N ALA A 254 12.66 -2.70 12.26
CA ALA A 254 12.43 -2.73 10.81
C ALA A 254 10.97 -3.05 10.43
N LEU A 255 10.25 -3.82 11.26
CA LEU A 255 8.93 -4.36 10.91
C LEU A 255 7.84 -3.28 10.83
N VAL A 256 7.83 -2.35 11.78
CA VAL A 256 6.83 -1.27 11.87
C VAL A 256 6.76 -0.45 10.56
N PRO A 257 7.85 0.13 10.04
CA PRO A 257 7.81 0.85 8.77
C PRO A 257 7.55 -0.06 7.56
N LEU A 258 8.05 -1.30 7.57
CA LEU A 258 7.84 -2.26 6.47
C LEU A 258 6.36 -2.67 6.30
N SER A 259 5.60 -2.74 7.39
CA SER A 259 4.16 -3.06 7.38
C SER A 259 3.37 -2.11 6.47
N GLY A 260 3.77 -0.82 6.42
CA GLY A 260 3.11 0.22 5.63
C GLY A 260 3.55 0.28 4.16
N VAL A 261 4.74 -0.23 3.81
CA VAL A 261 5.33 -0.12 2.46
C VAL A 261 4.48 -0.86 1.43
N GLY A 262 4.09 -2.09 1.74
CA GLY A 262 3.25 -2.92 0.88
C GLY A 262 2.00 -2.16 0.44
N PRO A 263 1.05 -1.85 1.34
CA PRO A 263 -0.18 -1.11 1.01
C PRO A 263 0.03 0.16 0.19
N THR A 264 1.07 0.93 0.50
CA THR A 264 1.41 2.19 -0.17
C THR A 264 1.80 1.98 -1.63
N LEU A 265 2.63 0.97 -1.93
CA LEU A 265 3.02 0.63 -3.30
C LEU A 265 1.82 0.25 -4.16
N ILE A 266 0.83 -0.47 -3.60
CA ILE A 266 -0.39 -0.80 -4.34
C ILE A 266 -1.19 0.47 -4.64
N ALA A 267 -1.35 1.36 -3.67
CA ALA A 267 -2.07 2.61 -3.89
C ALA A 267 -1.43 3.42 -5.03
N VAL A 268 -0.09 3.50 -5.07
CA VAL A 268 0.67 4.15 -6.16
C VAL A 268 0.39 3.48 -7.51
N GLN A 269 0.48 2.16 -7.60
CA GLN A 269 0.27 1.46 -8.87
C GLN A 269 -1.18 1.60 -9.35
N VAL A 270 -2.16 1.44 -8.46
CA VAL A 270 -3.58 1.66 -8.77
C VAL A 270 -3.84 3.10 -9.24
N ALA A 271 -3.13 4.09 -8.70
CA ALA A 271 -3.21 5.48 -9.19
C ALA A 271 -2.56 5.65 -10.58
N ARG A 272 -1.43 4.98 -10.83
CA ARG A 272 -0.72 5.01 -12.13
C ARG A 272 -1.53 4.35 -13.25
N GLU A 273 -2.17 3.23 -13.00
CA GLU A 273 -2.95 2.53 -14.03
C GLU A 273 -4.16 3.33 -14.50
N THR A 274 -4.83 4.04 -13.60
CA THR A 274 -5.91 4.97 -13.98
C THR A 274 -5.40 6.15 -14.81
N SER A 275 -4.08 6.35 -14.91
CA SER A 275 -3.44 7.35 -15.77
C SER A 275 -3.08 6.82 -17.16
N GLN A 276 -3.17 5.51 -17.39
CA GLN A 276 -2.91 4.86 -18.69
C GLN A 276 -4.17 4.46 -19.49
N PRO A 277 -5.33 5.15 -19.45
CA PRO A 277 -6.34 4.91 -20.47
C PRO A 277 -5.92 5.65 -21.75
N LEU A 278 -5.97 4.92 -22.88
CA LEU A 278 -5.96 5.39 -24.26
C LEU A 278 -4.67 5.68 -25.04
N VAL A 279 -3.45 5.76 -24.50
CA VAL A 279 -2.28 5.99 -25.41
C VAL A 279 -1.98 4.76 -26.29
N SER A 280 -2.23 3.53 -25.79
CA SER A 280 -2.10 2.31 -26.60
C SER A 280 -3.32 1.98 -27.47
N ALA A 281 -4.47 2.66 -27.28
CA ALA A 281 -5.63 2.47 -28.15
C ALA A 281 -5.55 3.34 -29.41
N THR A 282 -4.89 4.50 -29.33
CA THR A 282 -4.77 5.43 -30.47
C THR A 282 -3.83 4.92 -31.55
N HIS A 283 -2.82 4.11 -31.21
CA HIS A 283 -1.87 3.58 -32.21
C HIS A 283 -2.40 2.36 -32.99
N THR A 284 -3.46 1.70 -32.50
CA THR A 284 -4.06 0.52 -33.15
C THR A 284 -5.39 0.85 -33.85
N LEU A 285 -6.01 2.00 -33.54
CA LEU A 285 -7.27 2.44 -34.16
C LEU A 285 -7.09 3.23 -35.47
N SER A 286 -5.87 3.59 -35.85
CA SER A 286 -5.57 4.32 -37.09
C SER A 286 -5.72 3.51 -38.39
N HIS A 287 -6.12 2.23 -38.33
CA HIS A 287 -6.28 1.37 -39.50
C HIS A 287 -7.70 0.83 -39.77
N LEU A 288 -8.70 1.23 -38.99
CA LEU A 288 -10.10 0.90 -39.30
C LEU A 288 -10.67 1.92 -40.30
N THR A 289 -10.29 1.78 -41.57
CA THR A 289 -11.00 2.42 -42.69
C THR A 289 -12.41 1.85 -42.78
N PHE A 290 -13.40 2.64 -42.38
CA PHE A 290 -14.82 2.31 -42.54
C PHE A 290 -15.20 2.38 -44.03
N ARG A 291 -15.15 1.24 -44.72
CA ARG A 291 -15.65 1.10 -46.09
C ARG A 291 -17.17 1.21 -46.06
N ARG A 292 -17.69 2.41 -46.35
CA ARG A 292 -19.12 2.69 -46.47
C ARG A 292 -19.69 1.86 -47.63
N SER A 293 -20.43 0.80 -47.31
CA SER A 293 -21.17 0.02 -48.29
C SER A 293 -22.30 0.89 -48.87
N ALA A 294 -22.18 1.26 -50.14
CA ALA A 294 -23.23 1.97 -50.85
C ALA A 294 -24.40 1.02 -51.11
N ARG A 295 -25.54 1.37 -50.52
CA ARG A 295 -26.86 0.75 -50.66
C ARG A 295 -27.28 0.78 -52.13
N ARG A 296 -27.23 -0.36 -52.82
CA ARG A 296 -27.85 -0.56 -54.14
C ARG A 296 -29.26 -1.11 -53.90
N ASN A 297 -30.27 -0.25 -54.01
CA ASN A 297 -31.65 -0.68 -54.17
C ASN A 297 -31.80 -1.12 -55.63
N GLU A 298 -32.01 -2.41 -55.85
CA GLU A 298 -32.47 -2.94 -57.13
C GLU A 298 -33.99 -2.76 -57.18
N THR A 299 -34.44 -1.78 -57.96
CA THR A 299 -35.82 -1.71 -58.46
C THR A 299 -35.86 -2.29 -59.86
N PHE A 300 -36.60 -3.39 -59.96
CA PHE A 300 -37.00 -4.07 -61.17
C PHE A 300 -37.99 -3.22 -61.97
N THR A 301 -37.64 -2.84 -63.20
CA THR A 301 -38.61 -2.52 -64.26
C THR A 301 -38.05 -2.94 -65.61
N THR A 302 -38.83 -3.74 -66.30
CA THR A 302 -38.71 -4.19 -67.69
C THR A 302 -39.01 -3.08 -68.69
N ASP A 303 -38.30 -3.12 -69.83
CA ASP A 303 -38.83 -3.07 -71.21
C ASP A 303 -38.29 -2.00 -72.19
N SER A 304 -37.94 -2.52 -73.38
CA SER A 304 -37.92 -1.93 -74.72
C SER A 304 -36.80 -0.96 -75.19
N GLY A 305 -36.22 -1.29 -76.36
CA GLY A 305 -35.89 -0.32 -77.41
C GLY A 305 -34.41 0.06 -77.62
N ASN A 306 -33.75 -0.58 -78.58
CA ASN A 306 -32.54 -0.13 -79.30
C ASN A 306 -32.97 0.58 -80.61
N PRO A 307 -32.12 1.24 -81.43
CA PRO A 307 -30.78 1.83 -81.28
C PRO A 307 -30.76 3.34 -81.65
N ASP A 308 -29.62 4.02 -81.43
CA ASP A 308 -28.89 4.75 -82.50
C ASP A 308 -27.71 5.54 -81.92
N GLY A 309 -26.60 5.52 -82.65
CA GLY A 309 -25.29 5.96 -82.17
C GLY A 309 -25.03 7.46 -82.24
N LEU A 310 -23.92 7.87 -81.63
CA LEU A 310 -22.97 8.82 -82.23
C LEU A 310 -21.74 8.96 -81.34
N SER A 311 -20.60 8.80 -81.98
CA SER A 311 -19.26 9.10 -81.48
C SER A 311 -19.10 10.60 -81.28
N GLN A 312 -18.44 11.03 -80.20
CA GLN A 312 -17.59 12.21 -80.29
C GLN A 312 -16.52 12.27 -79.19
N MET A 313 -15.29 12.41 -79.67
CA MET A 313 -14.07 12.73 -78.96
C MET A 313 -13.97 14.26 -78.80
N ALA A 314 -13.41 14.74 -77.69
CA ALA A 314 -12.55 15.93 -77.58
C ALA A 314 -12.20 16.13 -76.08
N PHE A 315 -10.95 15.91 -75.68
CA PHE A 315 -9.93 16.95 -75.52
C PHE A 315 -10.33 18.05 -74.52
N GLU A 316 -9.76 18.01 -73.31
CA GLU A 316 -8.99 19.16 -72.83
C GLU A 316 -7.94 18.73 -71.79
N ASN A 317 -6.79 19.37 -71.88
CA ASN A 317 -5.50 19.02 -71.31
C ASN A 317 -5.28 19.62 -69.91
N MET A 318 -4.46 18.90 -69.13
CA MET A 318 -3.39 19.34 -68.22
C MET A 318 -3.55 20.63 -67.38
N GLY A 319 -3.41 20.45 -66.06
CA GLY A 319 -2.95 21.50 -65.12
C GLY A 319 -3.00 21.03 -63.66
N TYR A 320 -1.86 20.58 -63.13
CA TYR A 320 -1.63 20.17 -61.73
C TYR A 320 -1.11 21.37 -60.88
N PRO A 321 -0.96 21.25 -59.55
CA PRO A 321 -1.76 21.96 -58.55
C PRO A 321 -0.99 23.10 -57.84
N THR A 322 -1.65 23.88 -56.98
CA THR A 322 -1.01 24.49 -55.80
C THR A 322 -2.03 24.89 -54.73
N GLN A 323 -1.56 24.79 -53.49
CA GLN A 323 -2.22 24.71 -52.19
C GLN A 323 -2.34 26.10 -51.53
N GLU A 324 -3.16 26.21 -50.48
CA GLU A 324 -3.17 27.25 -49.42
C GLU A 324 -3.70 28.64 -49.81
N ASP A 325 -4.52 29.37 -49.04
CA ASP A 325 -4.97 29.30 -47.65
C ASP A 325 -6.33 30.01 -47.51
N HIS A 326 -7.22 29.47 -46.68
CA HIS A 326 -8.47 30.13 -46.29
C HIS A 326 -8.30 30.91 -44.97
N TYR A 327 -8.42 32.23 -45.03
CA TYR A 327 -8.72 33.09 -43.89
C TYR A 327 -10.10 33.72 -44.11
N ILE A 328 -11.13 33.29 -43.35
CA ILE A 328 -12.34 34.10 -43.15
C ILE A 328 -12.73 34.11 -41.67
N GLN A 329 -12.48 35.28 -41.12
CA GLN A 329 -13.12 36.03 -40.05
C GLN A 329 -14.62 35.72 -39.83
N GLY A 330 -14.97 35.33 -38.60
CA GLY A 330 -16.35 35.24 -38.12
C GLY A 330 -16.64 36.32 -37.08
N SER A 331 -17.60 37.19 -37.39
CA SER A 331 -18.27 38.10 -36.47
C SER A 331 -19.54 37.46 -35.90
N ASP A 332 -20.04 38.10 -34.84
CA ASP A 332 -21.40 38.05 -34.27
C ASP A 332 -21.82 36.87 -33.40
N ILE A 333 -21.88 37.12 -32.09
CA ILE A 333 -23.12 36.92 -31.31
C ILE A 333 -23.28 38.07 -30.31
N SER A 334 -24.34 38.86 -30.49
CA SER A 334 -24.89 39.82 -29.52
C SER A 334 -25.98 39.16 -28.66
N ASN A 335 -26.11 39.68 -27.43
CA ASN A 335 -27.31 39.81 -26.60
C ASN A 335 -27.76 38.62 -25.71
N VAL A 336 -27.60 38.82 -24.38
CA VAL A 336 -28.64 38.90 -23.32
C VAL A 336 -27.91 39.46 -22.07
N HIS A 337 -27.90 40.75 -21.73
CA HIS A 337 -28.91 41.58 -21.06
C HIS A 337 -29.48 41.01 -19.73
N LYS A 338 -28.87 41.39 -18.59
CA LYS A 338 -29.50 42.20 -17.50
C LYS A 338 -28.73 42.10 -16.15
N ASP A 339 -28.20 43.26 -15.74
CA ASP A 339 -28.29 43.93 -14.42
C ASP A 339 -28.16 43.04 -13.16
N ALA A 340 -27.15 43.10 -12.29
CA ALA A 340 -26.37 44.19 -11.70
C ALA A 340 -27.18 45.21 -10.86
N HIS A 341 -26.94 45.13 -9.54
CA HIS A 341 -27.17 46.13 -8.48
C HIS A 341 -28.62 46.41 -8.03
N GLN A 342 -28.90 46.24 -6.72
CA GLN A 342 -29.01 47.36 -5.76
C GLN A 342 -29.28 46.92 -4.30
N GLY A 343 -28.60 47.54 -3.32
CA GLY A 343 -28.99 47.72 -1.89
C GLY A 343 -28.66 46.56 -0.95
N HIS A 344 -27.64 46.56 -0.08
CA HIS A 344 -27.21 47.55 0.93
C HIS A 344 -28.26 47.84 2.01
N ASP A 345 -27.86 47.54 3.25
CA ASP A 345 -28.32 48.06 4.55
C ASP A 345 -29.72 47.72 5.07
N GLU A 346 -29.77 46.89 6.12
CA GLU A 346 -30.23 47.21 7.48
C GLU A 346 -30.28 45.90 8.32
N MET A 347 -29.36 45.70 9.25
CA MET A 347 -29.46 46.10 10.67
C MET A 347 -30.45 45.20 11.43
N SER A 348 -29.91 44.24 12.18
CA SER A 348 -29.88 44.28 13.65
C SER A 348 -31.27 44.28 14.29
N THR A 349 -31.67 43.14 14.84
CA THR A 349 -32.25 42.96 16.19
C THR A 349 -32.98 41.61 16.27
N ARG A 350 -32.93 41.00 17.46
CA ARG A 350 -33.63 39.77 17.91
C ARG A 350 -32.96 38.44 17.57
N HIS A 351 -32.23 37.88 18.54
CA HIS A 351 -32.85 36.95 19.49
C HIS A 351 -31.83 36.52 20.56
N GLU A 352 -31.84 37.25 21.67
CA GLU A 352 -31.63 36.69 23.00
C GLU A 352 -33.02 36.48 23.61
N SER A 353 -33.15 35.53 24.54
CA SER A 353 -34.36 35.13 25.31
C SER A 353 -35.21 33.99 24.73
N ALA A 354 -34.90 32.76 25.12
CA ALA A 354 -35.81 31.85 25.84
C ALA A 354 -35.02 30.64 26.36
#